data_AF-A0A955Y9D4-F1
#
_entry.id   AF-A0A955Y9D4-F1
#
_cell.length_a   1.000
_cell.length_b   1.000
_cell.length_c   1.000
_cell.angle_alpha   90.00
_cell.angle_beta   90.00
_cell.angle_gamma   90.00
#
_symmetry.space_group_name_H-M   'P 1'
#
loop_
_entity.id
_entity.type
_entity.pdbx_description
1 polymer ?
#
loop_
_entity_poly.entity_id
_entity_poly.type
_entity_poly.pdbx_seq_one_letter_code
_entity_poly.pdbx_strand_id
1 'polypeptide(L)'
;MGLPVDISTTYPEGAVSDKRKEQGDSSVLERRKVDEPKKFKVLLLNDHYTTMEFVVLVLKTVFRLSSAQSTRIMLHVHNTGVGVAG
;
A
#
# COMPACT_ATOMS: atom_id res chain seq x y z
N MET A 1 -16.13 13.61 16.38
CA MET A 1 -16.94 12.43 15.99
C MET A 1 -16.23 11.81 14.79
N GLY A 2 -15.21 11.00 15.04
CA GLY A 2 -14.33 10.46 14.00
C GLY A 2 -14.89 9.16 13.46
N LEU A 3 -15.09 9.09 12.14
CA LEU A 3 -15.51 7.85 11.48
C LEU A 3 -14.31 6.90 11.39
N PRO A 4 -14.50 5.59 11.60
CA PRO A 4 -13.44 4.61 11.48
C PRO A 4 -13.05 4.42 10.01
N VAL A 5 -11.75 4.54 9.72
CA VAL A 5 -11.18 4.27 8.40
C VAL A 5 -11.14 2.76 8.21
N ASP A 6 -12.08 2.22 7.45
CA ASP A 6 -12.09 0.80 7.11
C ASP A 6 -11.03 0.51 6.03
N ILE A 7 -9.96 -0.18 6.44
CA ILE A 7 -8.79 -0.54 5.64
C ILE A 7 -8.99 -1.85 4.86
N SER A 8 -10.19 -2.45 4.86
CA SER A 8 -10.45 -3.83 4.43
C SER A 8 -10.48 -4.09 2.91
N THR A 9 -10.61 -3.10 2.01
CA THR A 9 -11.12 -3.43 0.66
C THR A 9 -10.19 -4.19 -0.31
N THR A 10 -8.87 -4.28 -0.19
CA THR A 10 -8.11 -5.15 -1.14
C THR A 10 -6.74 -5.61 -0.64
N TYR A 11 -6.68 -6.58 0.27
CA TYR A 11 -5.56 -7.53 0.39
C TYR A 11 -6.11 -8.89 0.85
N PRO A 12 -5.73 -10.02 0.24
CA PRO A 12 -6.15 -11.32 0.74
C PRO A 12 -5.53 -11.58 2.13
N GLU A 13 -6.36 -11.98 3.09
CA GLU A 13 -5.90 -12.42 4.40
C GLU A 13 -5.09 -13.72 4.30
N GLY A 14 -3.87 -13.69 4.84
CA GLY A 14 -3.29 -14.83 5.56
C GLY A 14 -2.50 -15.88 4.78
N ALA A 15 -1.24 -16.06 5.19
CA ALA A 15 -0.61 -17.38 5.29
C ALA A 15 0.30 -17.41 6.53
N VAL A 16 -0.29 -17.72 7.70
CA VAL A 16 0.49 -18.07 8.90
C VAL A 16 0.88 -19.54 8.77
N SER A 17 2.18 -19.82 8.72
CA SER A 17 2.70 -21.20 8.62
C SER A 17 2.98 -21.75 10.01
N ASP A 18 2.21 -22.78 10.40
CA ASP A 18 2.48 -23.62 11.58
C ASP A 18 3.67 -24.54 11.29
N LYS A 19 4.71 -24.51 12.14
CA LYS A 19 5.93 -25.31 11.97
C LYS A 19 6.07 -26.32 13.11
N ARG A 20 5.68 -27.57 12.85
CA ARG A 20 6.22 -28.73 13.58
C ARG A 20 7.62 -29.07 13.04
N LYS A 21 8.60 -29.19 13.94
CA LYS A 21 10.00 -29.54 13.64
C LYS A 21 10.17 -31.06 13.61
N GLU A 22 10.75 -31.58 12.55
CA GLU A 22 11.46 -32.86 12.55
C GLU A 22 12.90 -32.66 12.08
N GLN A 23 13.79 -33.40 12.72
CA GLN A 23 15.24 -33.27 12.74
C GLN A 23 15.87 -34.26 11.75
N GLY A 24 16.73 -33.79 10.85
CA GLY A 24 17.42 -34.63 9.87
C GLY A 24 18.73 -33.99 9.42
N ASP A 25 19.82 -34.68 9.74
CA ASP A 25 21.21 -34.39 9.40
C ASP A 25 21.48 -34.52 7.89
N SER A 26 21.99 -33.46 7.25
CA SER A 26 22.79 -33.57 6.02
C SER A 26 23.46 -32.22 5.72
N SER A 27 24.73 -32.28 5.36
CA SER A 27 25.52 -31.16 4.85
C SER A 27 24.92 -30.61 3.55
N VAL A 28 24.04 -29.64 3.67
CA VAL A 28 23.47 -28.88 2.56
C VAL A 28 23.74 -27.42 2.86
N LEU A 29 24.42 -26.73 1.95
CA LEU A 29 24.52 -25.26 1.96
C LEU A 29 23.12 -24.71 2.26
N GLU A 30 22.91 -24.18 3.47
CA GLU A 30 21.61 -23.64 3.87
C GLU A 30 21.24 -22.57 2.85
N ARG A 31 20.34 -22.92 1.93
CA ARG A 31 19.63 -21.92 1.12
C ARG A 31 18.82 -21.11 2.12
N ARG A 32 19.41 -20.02 2.61
CA ARG A 32 18.71 -19.01 3.40
C ARG A 32 17.43 -18.69 2.62
N LYS A 33 16.29 -19.06 3.19
CA LYS A 33 14.99 -18.68 2.65
C LYS A 33 14.93 -17.17 2.76
N VAL A 34 15.03 -16.50 1.61
CA VAL A 34 14.84 -15.07 1.52
C VAL A 34 13.34 -14.85 1.60
N ASP A 35 12.89 -14.18 2.66
CA ASP A 35 11.50 -13.78 2.78
C ASP A 35 11.20 -12.63 1.82
N GLU A 36 9.96 -12.57 1.30
CA GLU A 36 9.53 -11.45 0.46
C GLU A 36 9.59 -10.14 1.26
N PRO A 37 10.10 -9.02 0.69
CA PRO A 37 10.10 -7.74 1.37
C PRO A 37 8.67 -7.31 1.77
N LYS A 38 8.56 -6.74 2.97
CA LYS A 38 7.28 -6.17 3.43
C LYS A 38 6.89 -5.01 2.51
N LYS A 39 5.65 -5.03 2.01
CA LYS A 39 5.06 -3.93 1.24
C LYS A 39 4.50 -2.87 2.19
N PHE A 40 4.52 -1.61 1.76
CA PHE A 40 4.01 -0.47 2.52
C PHE A 40 3.02 0.32 1.66
N LYS A 41 2.04 0.94 2.31
CA LYS A 41 1.10 1.87 1.66
C LYS A 41 1.66 3.28 1.71
N VAL A 42 1.52 4.01 0.62
CA VAL A 42 1.79 5.44 0.53
C VAL A 42 0.46 6.18 0.61
N LEU A 43 0.28 6.94 1.68
CA LEU A 43 -0.93 7.71 1.92
C LEU A 43 -0.76 9.14 1.44
N LEU A 44 -1.80 9.66 0.79
CA LEU A 44 -1.94 11.06 0.46
C LEU A 44 -2.96 11.70 1.40
N LEU A 45 -2.58 12.80 2.04
CA LEU A 45 -3.42 13.54 2.98
C LEU A 45 -3.92 14.82 2.32
N ASN A 46 -5.18 15.17 2.59
CA ASN A 46 -5.75 16.42 2.13
C ASN A 46 -5.26 17.61 2.96
N ASP A 47 -5.13 18.76 2.32
CA ASP A 47 -4.82 20.04 2.95
C ASP A 47 -5.55 21.19 2.24
N HIS A 48 -5.42 22.42 2.75
CA HIS A 48 -6.15 23.60 2.24
C HIS A 48 -5.31 24.55 1.36
N TYR A 49 -4.05 24.21 1.07
CA TYR A 49 -3.11 25.05 0.34
C TYR A 49 -2.70 24.45 -1.01
N THR A 50 -2.57 23.13 -1.10
CA THR A 50 -2.13 22.46 -2.32
C THR A 50 -3.23 22.44 -3.38
N THR A 51 -2.91 22.84 -4.62
CA THR A 51 -3.90 22.85 -5.71
C THR A 51 -4.20 21.45 -6.24
N MET A 52 -5.44 21.26 -6.72
CA MET A 52 -5.87 19.98 -7.31
C MET A 52 -5.00 19.56 -8.51
N GLU A 53 -4.68 20.51 -9.39
CA GLU A 53 -3.83 20.26 -10.57
C GLU A 53 -2.43 19.79 -10.19
N PHE A 54 -1.85 20.37 -9.13
CA PHE A 54 -0.55 19.95 -8.63
C PHE A 54 -0.59 18.49 -8.14
N VAL A 55 -1.63 18.13 -7.37
CA VAL A 55 -1.80 16.75 -6.88
C VAL A 55 -1.95 15.77 -8.05
N VAL A 56 -2.77 16.11 -9.05
CA VAL A 56 -2.93 15.28 -10.25
C VAL A 56 -1.61 15.10 -10.99
N LEU A 57 -0.81 16.16 -11.11
CA LEU A 57 0.52 16.09 -11.71
C LEU A 57 1.44 15.13 -10.94
N VAL A 58 1.50 15.23 -9.61
CA VAL A 58 2.31 14.34 -8.75
C VAL A 58 1.88 12.88 -8.90
N LEU A 59 0.57 12.60 -8.88
CA LEU A 59 0.03 11.26 -9.06
C LEU A 59 0.38 10.67 -10.43
N LYS A 60 0.44 11.51 -11.48
CA LYS A 60 0.87 11.09 -12.82
C LYS A 60 2.38 10.86 -12.92
N THR A 61 3.21 11.71 -12.34
CA THR A 61 4.66 11.66 -12.54
C THR A 61 5.36 10.68 -11.59
N VAL A 62 4.94 10.62 -10.33
CA VAL A 62 5.56 9.78 -9.30
C VAL A 62 4.97 8.37 -9.28
N PHE A 63 3.63 8.28 -9.27
CA PHE A 63 2.92 6.99 -9.20
C PHE A 63 2.54 6.43 -10.57
N ARG A 64 2.85 7.17 -11.65
CA ARG A 64 2.65 6.74 -13.05
C ARG A 64 1.19 6.37 -13.36
N LEU A 65 0.25 7.02 -12.69
CA LEU A 65 -1.18 6.82 -12.88
C LEU A 65 -1.69 7.55 -14.12
N SER A 66 -2.75 7.02 -14.74
CA SER A 66 -3.44 7.71 -15.83
C SER A 66 -4.13 8.98 -15.33
N SER A 67 -4.39 9.96 -16.21
CA SER A 67 -5.09 11.20 -15.86
C SER A 67 -6.44 10.93 -15.17
N ALA A 68 -7.20 9.93 -15.63
CA ALA A 68 -8.49 9.57 -15.05
C ALA A 68 -8.34 8.98 -13.63
N GLN A 69 -7.35 8.10 -13.41
CA GLN A 69 -7.07 7.54 -12.08
C GLN A 69 -6.59 8.61 -11.11
N SER A 70 -5.65 9.47 -11.53
CA SER A 70 -5.13 10.56 -10.70
C SER A 70 -6.23 11.52 -10.27
N THR A 71 -7.12 11.90 -11.19
CA THR A 71 -8.26 12.77 -10.89
C THR A 71 -9.20 12.12 -9.88
N ARG A 72 -9.50 10.83 -10.05
CA ARG A 72 -10.36 10.08 -9.12
C ARG A 72 -9.77 10.00 -7.71
N ILE A 73 -8.48 9.70 -7.59
CA ILE A 73 -7.79 9.64 -6.29
C ILE A 73 -7.72 11.02 -5.65
N MET A 74 -7.36 12.04 -6.42
CA MET A 74 -7.31 13.42 -5.92
C MET A 74 -8.66 13.86 -5.36
N LEU A 75 -9.76 13.66 -6.10
CA LEU A 75 -11.12 14.00 -5.62
C LEU A 75 -11.51 13.20 -4.39
N HIS A 76 -11.13 11.92 -4.32
CA HIS A 76 -11.38 11.10 -3.14
C HIS A 76 -10.68 11.67 -1.90
N VAL A 77 -9.38 11.98 -2.02
CA VAL A 77 -8.60 12.56 -0.92
C VAL A 77 -9.17 13.91 -0.51
N HIS A 78 -9.51 14.77 -1.46
CA HIS A 78 -10.12 16.07 -1.19
C HIS A 78 -11.40 15.97 -0.35
N ASN A 79 -12.27 15.00 -0.66
CA ASN A 79 -13.55 14.83 0.02
C ASN A 79 -13.46 14.06 1.33
N THR A 80 -12.49 13.15 1.49
CA THR A 80 -12.41 12.21 2.62
C THR A 80 -11.26 12.49 3.58
N GLY A 81 -10.32 13.34 3.21
CA GLY A 81 -9.15 13.72 4.00
C GLY A 81 -7.91 12.85 3.78
N VAL A 82 -8.06 11.62 3.29
CA VAL A 82 -6.94 10.68 3.08
C VAL A 82 -7.25 9.67 1.98
N GLY A 83 -6.22 9.17 1.30
CA GLY A 83 -6.34 8.11 0.30
C GLY A 83 -5.02 7.40 0.03
N VAL A 84 -5.08 6.22 -0.58
CA VAL A 84 -3.89 5.44 -0.95
C VAL A 84 -3.44 5.86 -2.35
N ALA A 85 -2.18 6.29 -2.48
CA ALA A 85 -1.56 6.67 -3.75
C ALA A 85 -0.75 5.52 -4.37
N GLY A 86 -0.19 4.62 -3.55
CA GLY A 86 0.64 3.48 -3.96
C GLY A 86 0.99 2.54 -2.82
#